data_AF-A0A512NQV4-F1
#
_entry.id   AF-A0A512NQV4-F1
#
_cell.length_a   1.000
_cell.length_b   1.000
_cell.length_c   1.000
_cell.angle_alpha   90.00
_cell.angle_beta   90.00
_cell.angle_gamma   90.00
#
_symmetry.space_group_name_H-M   'P 1'
#
loop_
_entity.id
_entity.type
_entity.pdbx_description
1 polymer ?
#
loop_
_entity_poly.entity_id
_entity_poly.type
_entity_poly.pdbx_seq_one_letter_code
_entity_poly.pdbx_strand_id
1 'polypeptide(L)'
;MKHILLVAFLLATTTQAFAQPTPSSPLDGQWRGTSDGGSCNAPLDFVIVIENGFVDGSAYDTTAHGPVPNLKKAPPPAPTPGLWQIHGVAKPSGPFSLVSVASVKAADRRQGKLTARSEGASLVVSETTGCQRTARLSR
;
A
#
# COMPACT_ATOMS: atom_id res chain seq x y z
N MET A 1 53.74 55.92 -8.46
CA MET A 1 54.20 54.83 -7.57
C MET A 1 52.97 54.18 -6.93
N LYS A 2 52.95 52.84 -6.93
CA LYS A 2 52.17 51.92 -6.08
C LYS A 2 50.66 51.73 -6.32
N HIS A 3 50.37 50.58 -6.92
CA HIS A 3 49.12 49.82 -6.96
C HIS A 3 48.66 49.36 -5.56
N ILE A 4 47.35 49.41 -5.27
CA ILE A 4 46.68 48.63 -4.22
C ILE A 4 45.27 48.29 -4.75
N LEU A 5 45.13 47.21 -5.54
CA LEU A 5 44.69 45.85 -5.19
C LEU A 5 43.24 45.75 -4.65
N LEU A 6 42.37 45.25 -5.54
CA LEU A 6 41.03 44.71 -5.27
C LEU A 6 41.08 43.55 -4.27
N VAL A 7 40.08 43.46 -3.38
CA VAL A 7 39.58 42.17 -2.86
C VAL A 7 38.06 42.24 -2.80
N ALA A 8 37.39 41.61 -3.77
CA ALA A 8 35.97 41.31 -3.74
C ALA A 8 35.78 39.92 -3.13
N PHE A 9 35.19 39.86 -1.93
CA PHE A 9 34.80 38.61 -1.28
C PHE A 9 33.40 38.22 -1.77
N LEU A 10 33.33 37.38 -2.81
CA LEU A 10 32.09 36.68 -3.18
C LEU A 10 31.94 35.44 -2.28
N LEU A 11 31.07 35.53 -1.29
CA LEU A 11 30.57 34.40 -0.53
C LEU A 11 29.63 33.59 -1.42
N ALA A 12 30.14 32.51 -2.02
CA ALA A 12 29.32 31.51 -2.69
C ALA A 12 28.64 30.63 -1.62
N THR A 13 27.36 30.87 -1.36
CA THR A 13 26.52 29.94 -0.59
C THR A 13 26.12 28.79 -1.50
N THR A 14 26.77 27.65 -1.37
CA THR A 14 26.34 26.40 -2.01
C THR A 14 25.15 25.82 -1.25
N THR A 15 23.93 26.11 -1.70
CA THR A 15 22.75 25.37 -1.25
C THR A 15 22.81 23.95 -1.83
N GLN A 16 23.19 22.97 -0.99
CA GLN A 16 23.01 21.56 -1.31
C GLN A 16 21.52 21.25 -1.34
N ALA A 17 20.92 21.28 -2.53
CA ALA A 17 19.62 20.68 -2.76
C ALA A 17 19.77 19.16 -2.62
N PHE A 18 19.25 18.59 -1.55
CA PHE A 18 18.97 17.15 -1.50
C PHE A 18 17.98 16.86 -2.62
N ALA A 19 18.46 16.29 -3.73
CA ALA A 19 17.62 15.81 -4.80
C ALA A 19 16.70 14.74 -4.22
N GLN A 20 15.47 15.10 -3.91
CA GLN A 20 14.42 14.13 -3.63
C GLN A 20 14.25 13.32 -4.91
N PRO A 21 14.36 11.99 -4.88
CA PRO A 21 14.22 11.18 -6.08
C PRO A 21 12.88 11.54 -6.73
N THR A 22 12.94 12.03 -7.96
CA THR A 22 11.74 12.39 -8.72
C THR A 22 10.90 11.13 -8.87
N PRO A 23 9.60 11.15 -8.54
CA PRO A 23 8.71 10.00 -8.74
C PRO A 23 8.84 9.56 -10.19
N SER A 24 9.16 8.29 -10.43
CA SER A 24 9.22 7.76 -11.79
C SER A 24 7.83 7.39 -12.31
N SER A 25 6.84 7.27 -11.41
CA SER A 25 5.42 7.17 -11.70
C SER A 25 4.61 8.20 -10.89
N PRO A 26 3.52 8.77 -11.46
CA PRO A 26 2.61 9.65 -10.71
C PRO A 26 1.91 8.93 -9.55
N LEU A 27 1.88 7.59 -9.58
CA LEU A 27 1.30 6.78 -8.53
C LEU A 27 2.27 6.44 -7.40
N ASP A 28 3.56 6.76 -7.55
CA ASP A 28 4.56 6.48 -6.51
C ASP A 28 4.19 7.20 -5.21
N GLY A 29 4.42 6.51 -4.10
CA GLY A 29 4.05 6.95 -2.76
C GLY A 29 3.37 5.86 -1.96
N GLN A 30 3.04 6.19 -0.71
CA GLN A 30 2.29 5.33 0.18
C GLN A 30 0.80 5.66 0.11
N TRP A 31 -0.05 4.65 0.08
CA TRP A 31 -1.50 4.74 -0.03
C TRP A 31 -2.15 3.94 1.10
N ARG A 32 -3.13 4.52 1.79
CA ARG A 32 -3.77 3.92 2.96
C ARG A 32 -5.27 4.12 2.93
N GLY A 33 -6.01 3.19 3.52
CA GLY A 33 -7.46 3.29 3.64
C GLY A 33 -8.11 1.96 4.02
N THR A 34 -9.38 2.00 4.36
CA THR A 34 -10.15 0.85 4.81
C THR A 34 -11.22 0.51 3.77
N SER A 35 -11.46 -0.79 3.54
CA SER A 35 -12.56 -1.23 2.67
C SER A 35 -13.92 -1.24 3.35
N ASP A 36 -14.97 -1.24 2.54
CA ASP A 36 -16.38 -1.38 2.94
C ASP A 36 -16.77 -2.75 3.57
N GLY A 37 -15.83 -3.70 3.68
CA GLY A 37 -16.06 -5.03 4.24
C GLY A 37 -16.76 -6.04 3.31
N GLY A 38 -17.35 -5.56 2.21
CA GLY A 38 -17.96 -6.37 1.16
C GLY A 38 -19.02 -7.36 1.67
N SER A 39 -19.22 -8.46 0.93
CA SER A 39 -20.20 -9.51 1.26
C SER A 39 -19.89 -10.30 2.52
N CYS A 40 -18.64 -10.23 3.01
CA CYS A 40 -18.21 -10.91 4.23
C CYS A 40 -18.35 -10.06 5.50
N ASN A 41 -18.77 -8.79 5.37
CA ASN A 41 -18.83 -7.84 6.48
C ASN A 41 -17.54 -7.79 7.32
N ALA A 42 -16.39 -7.87 6.64
CA ALA A 42 -15.07 -7.98 7.28
C ALA A 42 -14.12 -6.98 6.61
N PRO A 43 -14.08 -5.70 7.06
CA PRO A 43 -13.22 -4.67 6.50
C PRO A 43 -11.73 -5.02 6.57
N LEU A 44 -11.03 -4.69 5.48
CA LEU A 44 -9.58 -4.75 5.40
C LEU A 44 -8.97 -3.35 5.45
N ASP A 45 -7.94 -3.18 6.28
CA ASP A 45 -7.09 -1.98 6.34
C ASP A 45 -5.90 -2.15 5.41
N PHE A 46 -5.84 -1.34 4.36
CA PHE A 46 -4.81 -1.38 3.33
C PHE A 46 -3.66 -0.42 3.63
N VAL A 47 -2.44 -0.90 3.36
CA VAL A 47 -1.23 -0.09 3.24
C VAL A 47 -0.48 -0.55 2.00
N ILE A 48 -0.47 0.29 0.96
CA ILE A 48 0.17 0.02 -0.33
C ILE A 48 1.29 1.03 -0.53
N VAL A 49 2.47 0.57 -0.91
CA VAL A 49 3.58 1.39 -1.37
C VAL A 49 3.77 1.13 -2.86
N ILE A 50 3.83 2.22 -3.62
CA ILE A 50 4.20 2.17 -5.03
C ILE A 50 5.56 2.86 -5.15
N GLU A 51 6.54 2.13 -5.66
CA GLU A 51 7.88 2.63 -5.90
C GLU A 51 8.34 2.19 -7.28
N ASN A 52 8.68 3.15 -8.12
CA ASN A 52 9.04 2.91 -9.51
C ASN A 52 7.99 2.10 -10.29
N GLY A 53 6.71 2.34 -9.98
CA GLY A 53 5.60 1.59 -10.56
C GLY A 53 5.47 0.14 -10.06
N PHE A 54 6.33 -0.34 -9.17
CA PHE A 54 6.15 -1.62 -8.48
C PHE A 54 5.28 -1.43 -7.25
N VAL A 55 4.32 -2.33 -7.07
CA VAL A 55 3.39 -2.30 -5.94
C VAL A 55 3.83 -3.35 -4.93
N ASP A 56 4.06 -2.91 -3.70
CA ASP A 56 4.23 -3.77 -2.54
C ASP A 56 3.33 -3.26 -1.42
N GLY A 57 2.66 -4.15 -0.70
CA GLY A 57 1.71 -3.72 0.29
C GLY A 57 1.13 -4.85 1.10
N SER A 58 0.24 -4.46 1.99
CA SER A 58 -0.51 -5.39 2.80
C SER A 58 -1.94 -4.92 3.02
N ALA A 59 -2.80 -5.87 3.36
CA ALA A 59 -4.12 -5.58 3.90
C ALA A 59 -4.36 -6.42 5.16
N TYR A 60 -4.85 -5.78 6.21
CA TYR A 60 -5.10 -6.43 7.49
C TYR A 60 -6.60 -6.60 7.73
N ASP A 61 -7.04 -7.81 8.09
CA ASP A 61 -8.43 -8.06 8.50
C ASP A 61 -8.62 -7.57 9.94
N THR A 62 -9.28 -6.42 10.07
CA THR A 62 -9.56 -5.77 11.36
C THR A 62 -10.49 -6.59 12.26
N THR A 63 -11.20 -7.56 11.68
CA THR A 63 -12.17 -8.42 12.36
C THR A 63 -11.61 -9.81 12.67
N ALA A 64 -10.39 -10.12 12.21
CA ALA A 64 -9.72 -11.39 12.49
C ALA A 64 -9.29 -11.45 13.96
N HIS A 65 -10.23 -11.82 14.83
CA HIS A 65 -9.93 -12.11 16.22
C HIS A 65 -9.36 -13.53 16.33
N GLY A 66 -8.25 -13.66 17.06
CA GLY A 66 -7.72 -14.97 17.43
C GLY A 66 -8.78 -15.80 18.18
N PRO A 67 -8.64 -17.13 18.21
CA PRO A 67 -9.61 -18.00 18.87
C PRO A 67 -9.74 -17.61 20.34
N VAL A 68 -10.92 -17.13 20.75
CA VAL A 68 -11.22 -16.89 22.17
C VAL A 68 -11.47 -18.26 22.81
N PRO A 69 -10.67 -18.68 23.81
CA PRO A 69 -10.86 -20.00 24.43
C PRO A 69 -12.24 -20.10 25.06
N ASN A 70 -13.12 -20.90 24.46
CA ASN A 70 -14.36 -21.29 25.10
C ASN A 70 -14.11 -22.61 25.84
N LEU A 71 -13.91 -22.53 27.15
CA LEU A 71 -13.64 -23.70 28.00
C LEU A 71 -14.81 -24.71 28.05
N LYS A 72 -15.96 -24.41 27.43
CA LYS A 72 -17.19 -25.23 27.47
C LYS A 72 -17.62 -25.78 26.10
N LYS A 73 -16.92 -25.47 25.02
CA LYS A 73 -17.31 -25.86 23.64
C LYS A 73 -16.09 -26.30 22.82
N ALA A 74 -16.37 -26.97 21.70
CA ALA A 74 -15.36 -27.34 20.72
C ALA A 74 -14.53 -26.12 20.27
N PRO A 75 -13.26 -26.32 19.85
CA PRO A 75 -12.38 -25.23 19.44
C PRO A 75 -13.04 -24.34 18.39
N PRO A 76 -12.97 -23.01 18.52
CA PRO A 76 -13.52 -22.10 17.51
C PRO A 76 -12.84 -22.30 16.14
N PRO A 77 -13.52 -21.97 15.02
CA PRO A 77 -12.91 -21.98 13.70
C PRO A 77 -11.63 -21.15 13.68
N ALA A 78 -10.63 -21.58 12.92
CA ALA A 78 -9.40 -20.83 12.76
C ALA A 78 -9.69 -19.42 12.22
N PRO A 79 -9.04 -18.37 12.75
CA PRO A 79 -9.25 -17.00 12.29
C PRO A 79 -9.01 -16.90 10.78
N THR A 80 -9.73 -16.00 10.12
CA THR A 80 -9.36 -15.58 8.77
C THR A 80 -7.91 -15.09 8.76
N PRO A 81 -7.15 -15.27 7.67
CA PRO A 81 -5.77 -14.79 7.64
C PRO A 81 -5.75 -13.29 7.89
N GLY A 82 -5.19 -12.91 9.04
CA GLY A 82 -5.19 -11.51 9.48
C GLY A 82 -4.38 -10.62 8.55
N LEU A 83 -3.41 -11.16 7.81
CA LEU A 83 -2.53 -10.39 6.93
C LEU A 83 -2.54 -10.94 5.50
N TRP A 84 -2.80 -10.05 4.56
CA TRP A 84 -2.67 -10.25 3.12
C TRP A 84 -1.42 -9.52 2.63
N GLN A 85 -0.57 -10.18 1.86
CA GLN A 85 0.52 -9.54 1.11
C GLN A 85 0.01 -9.19 -0.29
N ILE A 86 0.32 -8.00 -0.78
CA ILE A 86 -0.19 -7.47 -2.05
C ILE A 86 0.98 -7.08 -2.94
N HIS A 87 0.99 -7.60 -4.16
CA HIS A 87 2.03 -7.29 -5.15
C HIS A 87 1.44 -7.02 -6.54
N GLY A 88 2.14 -6.22 -7.33
CA GLY A 88 1.79 -5.99 -8.72
C GLY A 88 2.62 -4.90 -9.39
N VAL A 89 2.14 -4.45 -10.55
CA VAL A 89 2.74 -3.36 -11.32
C VAL A 89 1.66 -2.31 -11.56
N ALA A 90 1.89 -1.10 -11.06
CA ALA A 90 0.99 0.02 -11.19
C ALA A 90 1.00 0.53 -12.63
N LYS A 91 -0.19 0.83 -13.15
CA LYS A 91 -0.35 1.50 -14.44
C LYS A 91 -0.86 2.92 -14.19
N PRO A 92 -0.15 3.97 -14.65
CA PRO A 92 -0.58 5.35 -14.49
C PRO A 92 -1.95 5.64 -15.12
N SER A 93 -2.31 4.88 -16.16
CA SER A 93 -3.58 4.97 -16.85
C SER A 93 -4.35 3.64 -16.81
N GLY A 94 -5.65 3.74 -16.56
CA GLY A 94 -6.56 2.60 -16.52
C GLY A 94 -6.42 1.71 -15.27
N PRO A 95 -7.25 0.67 -15.17
CA PRO A 95 -7.16 -0.31 -14.10
C PRO A 95 -5.95 -1.25 -14.29
N PHE A 96 -5.37 -1.70 -13.17
CA PHE A 96 -4.30 -2.70 -13.13
C PHE A 96 -4.59 -3.77 -12.08
N SER A 97 -4.05 -4.97 -12.33
CA SER A 97 -4.27 -6.13 -11.47
C SER A 97 -3.22 -6.21 -10.38
N LEU A 98 -3.65 -6.58 -9.19
CA LEU A 98 -2.79 -6.92 -8.06
C LEU A 98 -3.08 -8.36 -7.62
N VAL A 99 -2.03 -9.04 -7.20
CA VAL A 99 -2.13 -10.35 -6.57
C VAL A 99 -2.09 -10.14 -5.06
N SER A 100 -3.03 -10.74 -4.36
CA SER A 100 -3.07 -10.75 -2.90
C SER A 100 -2.94 -12.18 -2.40
N VAL A 101 -2.10 -12.41 -1.39
CA VAL A 101 -1.89 -13.72 -0.78
C VAL A 101 -2.06 -13.61 0.72
N ALA A 102 -2.99 -14.37 1.27
CA ALA A 102 -3.25 -14.50 2.69
C ALA A 102 -2.80 -15.87 3.16
N SER A 103 -1.88 -15.92 4.13
CA SER A 103 -1.21 -17.12 4.63
C SER A 103 -0.36 -17.88 3.58
N VAL A 104 0.88 -18.18 3.94
CA VAL A 104 1.82 -18.98 3.12
C VAL A 104 1.90 -20.44 3.57
N LYS A 105 1.19 -20.81 4.65
CA LYS A 105 1.11 -22.21 5.10
C LYS A 105 0.14 -22.97 4.20
N ALA A 106 0.61 -24.07 3.63
CA ALA A 106 -0.05 -24.77 2.51
C ALA A 106 -1.56 -25.03 2.69
N ALA A 107 -1.99 -25.47 3.88
CA ALA A 107 -3.40 -25.76 4.16
C ALA A 107 -4.30 -24.53 4.19
N ASP A 108 -3.75 -23.35 4.48
CA ASP A 108 -4.49 -22.11 4.68
C ASP A 108 -4.18 -21.06 3.60
N ARG A 109 -3.43 -21.43 2.54
CA ARG A 109 -3.03 -20.49 1.49
C ARG A 109 -4.26 -19.99 0.74
N ARG A 110 -4.59 -18.73 0.95
CA ARG A 110 -5.63 -18.02 0.21
C ARG A 110 -4.98 -17.06 -0.77
N GLN A 111 -5.47 -17.05 -2.00
CA GLN A 111 -5.06 -16.10 -3.02
C GLN A 111 -6.29 -15.33 -3.47
N GLY A 112 -6.16 -14.01 -3.61
CA GLY A 112 -7.19 -13.13 -4.12
C GLY A 112 -6.63 -12.29 -5.27
N LYS A 113 -7.50 -11.92 -6.21
CA LYS A 113 -7.18 -10.92 -7.23
C LYS A 113 -7.85 -9.61 -6.86
N LEU A 114 -7.05 -8.54 -6.85
CA LEU A 114 -7.55 -7.18 -6.70
C LEU A 114 -7.38 -6.45 -8.02
N THR A 115 -8.27 -5.51 -8.28
CA THR A 115 -8.12 -4.51 -9.33
C THR A 115 -7.91 -3.16 -8.66
N ALA A 116 -6.88 -2.44 -9.06
CA ALA A 116 -6.61 -1.09 -8.59
C ALA A 116 -6.71 -0.09 -9.75
N ARG A 117 -7.21 1.10 -9.48
CA ARG A 117 -7.27 2.20 -10.46
C ARG A 117 -7.03 3.54 -9.78
N SER A 118 -6.36 4.44 -10.49
CA SER A 118 -6.26 5.83 -10.06
C SER A 118 -7.58 6.57 -10.33
N GLU A 119 -8.03 7.36 -9.35
CA GLU A 119 -9.20 8.23 -9.46
C GLU A 119 -8.89 9.56 -8.78
N GLY A 120 -8.43 10.53 -9.58
CA GLY A 120 -7.99 11.83 -9.06
C GLY A 120 -6.83 11.68 -8.08
N ALA A 121 -7.04 12.07 -6.83
CA ALA A 121 -6.07 11.95 -5.74
C ALA A 121 -6.22 10.67 -4.91
N SER A 122 -6.99 9.68 -5.39
CA SER A 122 -7.22 8.42 -4.70
C SER A 122 -6.79 7.21 -5.53
N LEU A 123 -6.40 6.15 -4.85
CA LEU A 123 -6.24 4.81 -5.43
C LEU A 123 -7.42 3.95 -5.00
N VAL A 124 -8.28 3.54 -5.93
CA VAL A 124 -9.41 2.66 -5.63
C VAL A 124 -8.97 1.22 -5.84
N VAL A 125 -9.14 0.38 -4.83
CA VAL A 125 -8.77 -1.05 -4.84
C VAL A 125 -10.02 -1.88 -4.58
N SER A 126 -10.32 -2.81 -5.47
CA SER A 126 -11.49 -3.68 -5.37
C SER A 126 -11.12 -5.15 -5.51
N GLU A 127 -11.68 -6.00 -4.67
CA GLU A 127 -11.59 -7.46 -4.83
C GLU A 127 -12.41 -7.91 -6.03
N THR A 128 -11.77 -8.63 -6.94
CA THR A 128 -12.44 -9.24 -8.10
C THR A 128 -13.00 -10.63 -7.77
N THR A 129 -12.49 -11.25 -6.72
CA THR A 129 -12.87 -12.58 -6.23
C THR A 129 -12.94 -12.56 -4.71
N GLY A 130 -13.79 -13.37 -4.09
CA GLY A 130 -13.90 -13.45 -2.62
C GLY A 130 -15.04 -12.57 -2.09
N CYS A 131 -14.73 -11.67 -1.17
CA CYS A 131 -15.72 -10.88 -0.44
C CYS A 131 -16.16 -9.61 -1.20
N GLN A 132 -15.61 -9.34 -2.39
CA GLN A 132 -15.99 -8.21 -3.24
C GLN A 132 -15.88 -6.86 -2.53
N ARG A 133 -14.87 -6.72 -1.67
CA ARG A 133 -14.58 -5.48 -0.95
C ARG A 133 -14.10 -4.38 -1.88
N THR A 134 -14.40 -3.13 -1.54
CA THR A 134 -13.82 -1.95 -2.20
C THR A 134 -13.25 -0.99 -1.16
N ALA A 135 -12.02 -0.55 -1.39
CA ALA A 135 -11.33 0.49 -0.62
C ALA A 135 -11.01 1.70 -1.51
N ARG A 136 -11.12 2.89 -0.92
CA ARG A 136 -10.61 4.12 -1.50
C ARG A 136 -9.43 4.57 -0.66
N LEU A 137 -8.23 4.53 -1.23
CA LEU A 137 -6.99 4.83 -0.54
C LEU A 137 -6.57 6.27 -0.83
N SER A 138 -6.09 6.95 0.19
CA SER A 138 -5.45 8.27 0.09
C SER A 138 -3.96 8.16 0.36
N ARG A 139 -3.21 9.14 -0.12
CA ARG A 139 -1.77 9.26 0.13
C ARG A 139 -1.49 9.77 1.54
#